data_AF-A0A1G6UY18-F1
#
_entry.id   AF-A0A1G6UY18-F1
#
_cell.length_a   1.000
_cell.length_b   1.000
_cell.length_c   1.000
_cell.angle_alpha   90.00
_cell.angle_beta   90.00
_cell.angle_gamma   90.00
#
_symmetry.space_group_name_H-M   'P 1'
#
loop_
_entity.id
_entity.type
_entity.pdbx_description
1 polymer ?
#
loop_
_entity_poly.entity_id
_entity_poly.type
_entity_poly.pdbx_seq_one_letter_code
_entity_poly.pdbx_strand_id
1 'polypeptide(L)'
;MTRLWRQRYEVIALAAVIAAAIAPTPLIAYALAAFVLAVTAWSYRDDQATVRTAKLLAVLAVLVAAWSGETPLWTLTAACVLAAGFLAVAGAVRIALGLSHLETVNLVVHRSFAQRAAEPKLIISATGAAATLLPFAAAVPEPMRPVTDAAALGIMLAVLLWTAVAVLANLRRRRVESHPIDEDVVAAVEALQPRFVVHFGGARFSEYQIQMWLPYFDQIGDPYLVLVRDAHLMKGTAACTSAPIVLAPGQNVLDKLLPQSVRACFYSNHAQKNTALIRHGELLHIQLMHGDSDKAISRSALSLMYDRVFVAGQAGVDRYHRHGVDLPEHKFRLIGRPQLHGIRVGERERAEGEAPVVLYAPTWTGFTEDVNYSSLEEGRTIVQAVLAREASVIFRTHPYTRTNAAYQAHAEEIRAILAADAASTGRPHRWGPAAEQELSLVDCINAADVAVSDISGAASDWLYSGRPFAMTDPKGLREDYLEEFPVAEGAYLLEPGAANIEAVLDEMLVTDSKAVRRQATREYYLGDHAPGDLFEVFAGAVRETYAEPVRKEVAALVGEPVQAA
;
A
#
# COMPACT_ATOMS: atom_id res chain seq x y z
N MET A 1 8.26 -14.69 -3.64
CA MET A 1 7.63 -15.79 -2.85
C MET A 1 6.25 -16.28 -3.36
N THR A 2 5.59 -15.65 -4.35
CA THR A 2 4.20 -15.99 -4.74
C THR A 2 4.04 -17.12 -5.77
N ARG A 3 5.05 -17.38 -6.61
CA ARG A 3 4.98 -18.41 -7.68
C ARG A 3 5.20 -19.83 -7.13
N LEU A 4 6.20 -20.02 -6.26
CA LEU A 4 6.49 -21.28 -5.56
C LEU A 4 5.28 -21.76 -4.72
N TRP A 5 4.57 -20.83 -4.08
CA TRP A 5 3.40 -21.15 -3.28
C TRP A 5 2.20 -21.64 -4.10
N ARG A 6 2.11 -21.29 -5.39
CA ARG A 6 1.06 -21.78 -6.29
C ARG A 6 1.39 -23.17 -6.82
N GLN A 7 2.67 -23.42 -7.13
CA GLN A 7 3.15 -24.68 -7.68
C GLN A 7 2.86 -25.88 -6.78
N ARG A 8 2.75 -25.69 -5.45
CA ARG A 8 2.35 -26.78 -4.54
C ARG A 8 1.01 -27.43 -4.92
N TYR A 9 0.04 -26.65 -5.41
CA TYR A 9 -1.25 -27.19 -5.81
C TYR A 9 -1.15 -27.93 -7.15
N GLU A 10 -0.26 -27.48 -8.04
CA GLU A 10 0.03 -28.17 -9.30
C GLU A 10 0.72 -29.52 -9.03
N VAL A 11 1.66 -29.57 -8.08
CA VAL A 11 2.31 -30.82 -7.65
C VAL A 11 1.30 -31.80 -7.06
N ILE A 12 0.41 -31.34 -6.17
CA ILE A 12 -0.64 -32.21 -5.59
C ILE A 12 -1.62 -32.67 -6.67
N ALA A 13 -2.01 -31.79 -7.60
CA ALA A 13 -2.90 -32.15 -8.70
C ALA A 13 -2.24 -33.15 -9.67
N LEU A 14 -0.94 -33.01 -9.93
CA LEU A 14 -0.18 -33.97 -10.73
C LEU A 14 -0.09 -35.33 -10.03
N ALA A 15 0.14 -35.34 -8.71
CA ALA A 15 0.08 -36.57 -7.92
C ALA A 15 -1.31 -37.23 -7.98
N ALA A 16 -2.39 -36.43 -8.01
CA ALA A 16 -3.75 -36.96 -8.22
C ALA A 16 -3.90 -37.64 -9.58
N VAL A 17 -3.36 -37.06 -10.66
CA VAL A 17 -3.38 -37.66 -12.01
C VAL A 17 -2.56 -38.95 -12.05
N ILE A 18 -1.37 -38.96 -11.44
CA ILE A 18 -0.54 -40.16 -11.35
C ILE A 18 -1.29 -41.26 -10.60
N ALA A 19 -1.84 -40.94 -9.42
CA ALA A 19 -2.64 -41.88 -8.64
C ALA A 19 -3.84 -42.42 -9.43
N ALA A 20 -4.52 -41.58 -10.22
CA ALA A 20 -5.62 -42.01 -11.07
C ALA A 20 -5.21 -43.05 -12.13
N ALA A 21 -3.96 -42.97 -12.61
CA ALA A 21 -3.46 -43.84 -13.66
C ALA A 21 -2.87 -45.16 -13.14
N ILE A 22 -2.28 -45.17 -11.93
CA ILE A 22 -1.51 -46.33 -11.42
C ILE A 22 -2.07 -46.97 -10.16
N ALA A 23 -2.90 -46.27 -9.38
CA ALA A 23 -3.37 -46.80 -8.11
C ALA A 23 -4.44 -47.87 -8.34
N PRO A 24 -4.42 -48.97 -7.54
CA PRO A 24 -5.42 -50.03 -7.66
C PRO A 24 -6.83 -49.56 -7.25
N THR A 25 -6.93 -48.46 -6.51
CA THR A 25 -8.22 -47.84 -6.18
C THR A 25 -8.19 -46.34 -6.49
N PRO A 26 -9.28 -45.77 -7.04
CA PRO A 26 -9.31 -44.37 -7.44
C PRO A 26 -9.53 -43.39 -6.26
N LEU A 27 -9.73 -43.90 -5.04
CA LEU A 27 -10.06 -43.08 -3.86
C LEU A 27 -8.98 -42.04 -3.54
N ILE A 28 -7.70 -42.40 -3.69
CA ILE A 28 -6.58 -41.47 -3.44
C ILE A 28 -6.61 -40.34 -4.47
N ALA A 29 -6.85 -40.66 -5.75
CA ALA A 29 -6.95 -39.66 -6.80
C ALA A 29 -8.11 -38.69 -6.55
N TYR A 30 -9.29 -39.20 -6.16
CA TYR A 30 -10.44 -38.37 -5.81
C TYR A 30 -10.19 -37.51 -4.59
N ALA A 31 -9.56 -38.03 -3.54
CA ALA A 31 -9.23 -37.26 -2.33
C ALA A 31 -8.27 -36.09 -2.63
N LEU A 32 -7.21 -36.35 -3.40
CA LEU A 32 -6.25 -35.32 -3.80
C LEU A 32 -6.89 -34.26 -4.73
N ALA A 33 -7.71 -34.70 -5.69
CA ALA A 33 -8.45 -33.80 -6.57
C ALA A 33 -9.46 -32.93 -5.78
N ALA A 34 -10.21 -33.53 -4.84
CA ALA A 34 -11.13 -32.81 -3.96
C ALA A 34 -10.41 -31.76 -3.12
N PHE A 35 -9.27 -32.12 -2.51
CA PHE A 35 -8.44 -31.18 -1.77
C PHE A 35 -8.01 -29.99 -2.62
N VAL A 36 -7.46 -30.24 -3.81
CA VAL A 36 -7.01 -29.16 -4.71
C VAL A 36 -8.19 -28.28 -5.10
N LEU A 37 -9.30 -28.85 -5.58
CA LEU A 37 -10.46 -28.08 -6.01
C LEU A 37 -11.08 -27.28 -4.87
N ALA A 38 -11.23 -27.86 -3.67
CA ALA A 38 -11.85 -27.19 -2.53
C ALA A 38 -10.99 -26.04 -2.00
N VAL A 39 -9.70 -26.30 -1.76
CA VAL A 39 -8.78 -25.27 -1.25
C VAL A 39 -8.61 -24.15 -2.27
N THR A 40 -8.52 -24.47 -3.56
CA THR A 40 -8.38 -23.44 -4.59
C THR A 40 -9.68 -22.70 -4.89
N ALA A 41 -10.86 -23.31 -4.72
CA ALA A 41 -12.14 -22.62 -4.76
C ALA A 41 -12.28 -21.62 -3.61
N TRP A 42 -11.81 -21.98 -2.42
CA TRP A 42 -11.82 -21.11 -1.24
C TRP A 42 -10.78 -19.98 -1.32
N SER A 43 -9.51 -20.32 -1.53
CA SER A 43 -8.39 -19.38 -1.48
C SER A 43 -8.29 -18.45 -2.68
N TYR A 44 -8.89 -18.82 -3.83
CA TYR A 44 -8.84 -18.04 -5.08
C TYR A 44 -10.24 -17.74 -5.62
N ARG A 45 -11.18 -17.45 -4.71
CA ARG A 45 -12.56 -17.08 -5.06
C ARG A 45 -12.69 -15.79 -5.88
N ASP A 46 -11.66 -14.94 -5.85
CA ASP A 46 -11.63 -13.67 -6.60
C ASP A 46 -11.02 -13.83 -8.01
N ASP A 47 -10.22 -14.87 -8.27
CA ASP A 47 -9.64 -15.13 -9.58
C ASP A 47 -9.22 -16.60 -9.76
N GLN A 48 -10.09 -17.39 -10.38
CA GLN A 48 -9.78 -18.79 -10.66
C GLN A 48 -8.78 -19.00 -11.79
N ALA A 49 -8.55 -18.00 -12.64
CA ALA A 49 -7.56 -18.11 -13.71
C ALA A 49 -6.13 -18.24 -13.13
N THR A 50 -5.88 -17.70 -11.94
CA THR A 50 -4.59 -17.73 -11.26
C THR A 50 -4.09 -19.16 -10.95
N VAL A 51 -5.00 -20.11 -10.71
CA VAL A 51 -4.69 -21.51 -10.36
C VAL A 51 -5.29 -22.50 -11.37
N ARG A 52 -5.48 -22.04 -12.61
CA ARG A 52 -6.14 -22.79 -13.69
C ARG A 52 -5.50 -24.16 -13.93
N THR A 53 -4.17 -24.21 -14.00
CA THR A 53 -3.43 -25.45 -14.27
C THR A 53 -3.71 -26.52 -13.21
N ALA A 54 -3.62 -26.16 -11.92
CA ALA A 54 -3.91 -27.08 -10.82
C ALA A 54 -5.36 -27.60 -10.87
N LYS A 55 -6.34 -26.73 -11.18
CA LYS A 55 -7.75 -27.12 -11.29
C LYS A 55 -8.00 -28.05 -12.48
N LEU A 56 -7.41 -27.75 -13.65
CA LEU A 56 -7.52 -28.59 -14.83
C LEU A 56 -6.91 -29.97 -14.59
N LEU A 57 -5.74 -30.04 -13.94
CA LEU A 57 -5.12 -31.31 -13.55
C LEU A 57 -5.98 -32.10 -12.56
N ALA A 58 -6.59 -31.43 -11.58
CA ALA A 58 -7.49 -32.09 -10.64
C ALA A 58 -8.76 -32.65 -11.32
N VAL A 59 -9.37 -31.90 -12.24
CA VAL A 59 -10.50 -32.39 -13.05
C VAL A 59 -10.06 -33.54 -13.97
N LEU A 60 -8.86 -33.46 -14.55
CA LEU A 60 -8.28 -34.54 -15.36
C LEU A 60 -8.06 -35.81 -14.54
N ALA A 61 -7.59 -35.69 -13.29
CA ALA A 61 -7.43 -36.84 -12.40
C ALA A 61 -8.75 -37.56 -12.16
N VAL A 62 -9.84 -36.82 -11.96
CA VAL A 62 -11.19 -37.39 -11.85
C VAL A 62 -11.60 -38.10 -13.14
N LEU A 63 -11.36 -37.50 -14.31
CA LEU A 63 -11.65 -38.11 -15.61
C LEU A 63 -10.89 -39.41 -15.85
N VAL A 64 -9.57 -39.42 -15.59
CA VAL A 64 -8.71 -40.60 -15.79
C VAL A 64 -9.15 -41.74 -14.87
N ALA A 65 -9.44 -41.44 -13.60
CA ALA A 65 -9.90 -42.43 -12.63
C ALA A 65 -11.32 -42.95 -12.93
N ALA A 66 -12.20 -42.10 -13.48
CA ALA A 66 -13.53 -42.50 -13.91
C ALA A 66 -13.51 -43.38 -15.17
N TRP A 67 -12.55 -43.15 -16.08
CA TRP A 67 -12.43 -43.88 -17.34
C TRP A 67 -11.72 -45.23 -17.21
N SER A 68 -10.95 -45.45 -16.14
CA SER A 68 -10.28 -46.74 -15.86
C SER A 68 -11.19 -47.80 -15.23
N GLY A 69 -12.45 -47.46 -14.92
CA GLY A 69 -13.45 -48.40 -14.38
C GLY A 69 -14.13 -49.25 -15.46
N GLU A 70 -14.76 -50.36 -15.03
CA GLU A 70 -15.47 -51.30 -15.91
C GLU A 70 -16.75 -50.70 -16.53
N THR A 71 -17.37 -49.72 -15.85
CA THR A 71 -18.59 -49.05 -16.28
C THR A 71 -18.30 -47.62 -16.77
N PRO A 72 -18.58 -47.28 -18.04
CA PRO A 72 -18.31 -45.94 -18.54
C PRO A 72 -19.24 -44.90 -17.91
N LEU A 73 -18.64 -43.92 -17.23
CA LEU A 73 -19.34 -42.82 -16.51
C LEU A 73 -19.54 -41.61 -17.43
N TRP A 74 -20.35 -41.74 -18.48
CA TRP A 74 -20.56 -40.69 -19.48
C TRP A 74 -21.14 -39.38 -18.90
N THR A 75 -22.03 -39.49 -17.91
CA THR A 75 -22.65 -38.35 -17.20
C THR A 75 -21.61 -37.53 -16.43
N LEU A 76 -20.77 -38.21 -15.63
CA LEU A 76 -19.67 -37.57 -14.92
C LEU A 76 -18.62 -37.00 -15.89
N THR A 77 -18.31 -37.73 -16.95
CA THR A 77 -17.38 -37.29 -18.00
C THR A 77 -17.85 -35.99 -18.63
N ALA A 78 -19.14 -35.88 -18.97
CA ALA A 78 -19.72 -34.63 -19.48
C ALA A 78 -19.59 -33.48 -18.47
N ALA A 79 -19.85 -33.73 -17.18
CA ALA A 79 -19.72 -32.71 -16.14
C ALA A 79 -18.27 -32.21 -15.98
N CYS A 80 -17.30 -33.13 -16.01
CA CYS A 80 -15.87 -32.80 -15.97
C CYS A 80 -15.41 -32.04 -17.21
N VAL A 81 -15.86 -32.42 -18.42
CA VAL A 81 -15.55 -31.70 -19.66
C VAL A 81 -16.11 -30.27 -19.62
N LEU A 82 -17.33 -30.09 -19.13
CA LEU A 82 -17.93 -28.77 -18.94
C LEU A 82 -17.14 -27.91 -17.96
N ALA A 83 -16.73 -28.48 -16.82
CA ALA A 83 -15.88 -27.79 -15.84
C ALA A 83 -14.52 -27.40 -16.43
N ALA A 84 -13.86 -28.31 -17.15
CA ALA A 84 -12.59 -28.05 -17.81
C ALA A 84 -12.72 -26.96 -18.89
N GLY A 85 -13.78 -27.02 -19.70
CA GLY A 85 -14.11 -26.00 -20.71
C GLY A 85 -14.31 -24.63 -20.09
N PHE A 86 -15.06 -24.52 -18.99
CA PHE A 86 -15.22 -23.27 -18.25
C PHE A 86 -13.88 -22.75 -17.72
N LEU A 87 -13.08 -23.60 -17.08
CA LEU A 87 -11.76 -23.22 -16.54
C LEU A 87 -10.82 -22.69 -17.63
N ALA A 88 -10.90 -23.24 -18.84
CA ALA A 88 -10.14 -22.77 -20.00
C ALA A 88 -10.51 -21.33 -20.40
N VAL A 89 -11.79 -20.95 -20.27
CA VAL A 89 -12.30 -19.61 -20.62
C VAL A 89 -12.54 -18.68 -19.42
N ALA A 90 -12.29 -19.12 -18.19
CA ALA A 90 -12.62 -18.40 -16.96
C ALA A 90 -12.03 -16.98 -16.90
N GLY A 91 -10.85 -16.76 -17.49
CA GLY A 91 -10.25 -15.43 -17.60
C GLY A 91 -11.07 -14.48 -18.49
N ALA A 92 -11.58 -14.95 -19.63
CA ALA A 92 -12.43 -14.16 -20.51
C ALA A 92 -13.80 -13.89 -19.87
N VAL A 93 -14.37 -14.87 -19.18
CA VAL A 93 -15.60 -14.72 -18.39
C VAL A 93 -15.42 -13.63 -17.32
N ARG A 94 -14.32 -13.66 -16.56
CA ARG A 94 -14.03 -12.64 -15.55
C ARG A 94 -13.98 -11.23 -16.14
N ILE A 95 -13.33 -11.06 -17.29
CA ILE A 95 -13.26 -9.78 -18.01
C ILE A 95 -14.65 -9.33 -18.48
N ALA A 96 -15.48 -10.24 -18.98
CA ALA A 96 -16.83 -9.94 -19.44
C ALA A 96 -17.78 -9.58 -18.29
N LEU A 97 -17.64 -10.23 -17.12
CA LEU A 97 -18.45 -9.94 -15.94
C LEU A 97 -18.01 -8.64 -15.25
N GLY A 98 -16.71 -8.31 -15.26
CA GLY A 98 -16.17 -7.12 -14.58
C GLY A 98 -16.55 -5.77 -15.20
N LEU A 99 -17.27 -5.74 -16.33
CA LEU A 99 -17.69 -4.48 -16.97
C LEU A 99 -18.85 -3.81 -16.27
N SER A 100 -19.78 -4.63 -15.78
CA SER A 100 -21.03 -4.20 -15.15
C SER A 100 -20.93 -4.21 -13.63
N HIS A 101 -19.73 -4.44 -13.11
CA HIS A 101 -19.50 -4.57 -11.68
C HIS A 101 -18.17 -3.94 -11.29
N LEU A 102 -18.23 -2.73 -10.73
CA LEU A 102 -17.12 -2.12 -10.04
C LEU A 102 -17.19 -2.50 -8.55
N GLU A 103 -16.05 -2.90 -8.01
CA GLU A 103 -15.91 -3.18 -6.58
C GLU A 103 -15.88 -1.87 -5.80
N THR A 104 -16.71 -1.77 -4.76
CA THR A 104 -16.84 -0.59 -3.92
C THR A 104 -16.78 -0.95 -2.44
N VAL A 105 -16.33 -0.01 -1.62
CA VAL A 105 -16.34 -0.12 -0.15
C VAL A 105 -16.90 1.18 0.41
N ASN A 106 -17.72 1.10 1.48
CA ASN A 106 -18.37 2.25 2.12
C ASN A 106 -19.20 3.15 1.18
N LEU A 107 -19.55 2.67 -0.02
CA LEU A 107 -20.43 3.35 -0.97
C LEU A 107 -21.73 2.55 -1.08
N VAL A 108 -22.86 3.20 -0.83
CA VAL A 108 -24.18 2.58 -0.95
C VAL A 108 -24.56 2.51 -2.42
N VAL A 109 -24.54 1.30 -2.99
CA VAL A 109 -24.88 1.05 -4.39
C VAL A 109 -26.13 0.17 -4.45
N HIS A 110 -27.21 0.70 -5.00
CA HIS A 110 -28.47 -0.04 -5.15
C HIS A 110 -28.45 -0.90 -6.41
N ARG A 111 -28.32 -2.22 -6.23
CA ARG A 111 -28.33 -3.20 -7.34
C ARG A 111 -29.61 -4.05 -7.33
N SER A 112 -30.19 -4.27 -8.50
CA SER A 112 -31.29 -5.22 -8.68
C SER A 112 -30.88 -6.65 -8.31
N PHE A 113 -31.86 -7.54 -8.12
CA PHE A 113 -31.59 -8.95 -7.89
C PHE A 113 -30.76 -9.59 -9.01
N ALA A 114 -31.09 -9.29 -10.27
CA ALA A 114 -30.37 -9.82 -11.43
C ALA A 114 -28.90 -9.35 -11.47
N GLN A 115 -28.63 -8.09 -11.12
CA GLN A 115 -27.26 -7.56 -11.07
C GLN A 115 -26.45 -8.18 -9.92
N ARG A 116 -27.06 -8.39 -8.75
CA ARG A 116 -26.41 -9.10 -7.63
C ARG A 116 -26.12 -10.55 -7.98
N ALA A 117 -27.04 -11.23 -8.66
CA ALA A 117 -26.82 -12.57 -9.17
C ALA A 117 -25.71 -12.61 -10.25
N ALA A 118 -25.51 -11.54 -11.01
CA ALA A 118 -24.45 -11.44 -12.00
C ALA A 118 -23.08 -11.02 -11.42
N GLU A 119 -22.95 -10.89 -10.09
CA GLU A 119 -21.69 -10.50 -9.46
C GLU A 119 -20.55 -11.48 -9.80
N PRO A 120 -19.39 -10.99 -10.28
CA PRO A 120 -18.27 -11.86 -10.64
C PRO A 120 -17.84 -12.80 -9.53
N LYS A 121 -17.71 -12.32 -8.29
CA LYS A 121 -17.27 -13.13 -7.13
C LYS A 121 -18.25 -14.26 -6.82
N LEU A 122 -19.55 -14.01 -6.95
CA LEU A 122 -20.60 -15.01 -6.74
C LEU A 122 -20.52 -16.12 -7.80
N ILE A 123 -20.48 -15.74 -9.09
CA ILE A 123 -20.38 -16.69 -10.20
C ILE A 123 -19.08 -17.51 -10.11
N ILE A 124 -17.96 -16.86 -9.82
CA ILE A 124 -16.67 -17.53 -9.67
C ILE A 124 -16.70 -18.49 -8.47
N SER A 125 -17.30 -18.10 -7.35
CA SER A 125 -17.44 -18.98 -6.18
C SER A 125 -18.35 -20.18 -6.48
N ALA A 126 -19.48 -19.95 -7.14
CA ALA A 126 -20.44 -20.99 -7.51
C ALA A 126 -19.85 -22.01 -8.50
N THR A 127 -19.14 -21.56 -9.53
CA THR A 127 -18.44 -22.45 -10.49
C THR A 127 -17.32 -23.23 -9.81
N GLY A 128 -16.57 -22.60 -8.89
CA GLY A 128 -15.60 -23.29 -8.05
C GLY A 128 -16.22 -24.39 -7.22
N ALA A 129 -17.28 -24.06 -6.48
CA ALA A 129 -18.02 -25.01 -5.65
C ALA A 129 -18.60 -26.16 -6.48
N ALA A 130 -19.20 -25.89 -7.64
CA ALA A 130 -19.71 -26.92 -8.54
C ALA A 130 -18.62 -27.89 -9.00
N ALA A 131 -17.40 -27.39 -9.31
CA ALA A 131 -16.28 -28.24 -9.67
C ALA A 131 -15.82 -29.13 -8.50
N THR A 132 -15.90 -28.66 -7.25
CA THR A 132 -15.53 -29.48 -6.07
C THR A 132 -16.41 -30.71 -5.90
N LEU A 133 -17.65 -30.70 -6.42
CA LEU A 133 -18.59 -31.83 -6.30
C LEU A 133 -18.19 -33.03 -7.16
N LEU A 134 -17.39 -32.83 -8.22
CA LEU A 134 -17.00 -33.86 -9.18
C LEU A 134 -16.27 -35.06 -8.53
N PRO A 135 -15.17 -34.87 -7.76
CA PRO A 135 -14.50 -35.99 -7.09
C PRO A 135 -15.40 -36.67 -6.03
N PHE A 136 -16.32 -35.95 -5.41
CA PHE A 136 -17.26 -36.55 -4.45
C PHE A 136 -18.29 -37.43 -5.16
N ALA A 137 -18.88 -36.97 -6.26
CA ALA A 137 -19.79 -37.78 -7.07
C ALA A 137 -19.10 -39.07 -7.56
N ALA A 138 -17.85 -38.96 -8.01
CA ALA A 138 -17.04 -40.09 -8.48
C ALA A 138 -16.70 -41.12 -7.37
N ALA A 139 -16.58 -40.67 -6.12
CA ALA A 139 -16.21 -41.50 -4.98
C ALA A 139 -17.38 -42.29 -4.36
N VAL A 140 -18.62 -42.00 -4.76
CA VAL A 140 -19.82 -42.65 -4.22
C VAL A 140 -19.92 -44.12 -4.71
N PRO A 141 -20.47 -45.04 -3.90
CA PRO A 141 -20.67 -46.44 -4.30
C PRO A 141 -21.52 -46.57 -5.57
N GLU A 142 -21.21 -47.59 -6.39
CA GLU A 142 -21.81 -47.82 -7.72
C GLU A 142 -23.35 -47.70 -7.78
N PRO A 143 -24.13 -48.23 -6.81
CA PRO A 143 -25.59 -48.14 -6.86
C PRO A 143 -26.14 -46.72 -6.81
N MET A 144 -25.40 -45.78 -6.23
CA MET A 144 -25.82 -44.38 -6.06
C MET A 144 -25.23 -43.44 -7.13
N ARG A 145 -24.23 -43.91 -7.89
CA ARG A 145 -23.51 -43.10 -8.90
C ARG A 145 -24.41 -42.45 -9.95
N PRO A 146 -25.42 -43.14 -10.53
CA PRO A 146 -26.27 -42.50 -11.55
C PRO A 146 -26.97 -41.24 -11.03
N VAL A 147 -27.38 -41.26 -9.76
CA VAL A 147 -28.04 -40.11 -9.11
C VAL A 147 -27.05 -39.00 -8.83
N THR A 148 -25.88 -39.32 -8.27
CA THR A 148 -24.86 -38.31 -7.92
C THR A 148 -24.20 -37.70 -9.15
N ASP A 149 -23.98 -38.48 -10.19
CA ASP A 149 -23.43 -37.99 -11.47
C ASP A 149 -24.44 -37.11 -12.19
N ALA A 150 -25.72 -37.51 -12.22
CA ALA A 150 -26.79 -36.68 -12.77
C ALA A 150 -26.94 -35.36 -11.99
N ALA A 151 -26.84 -35.40 -10.66
CA ALA A 151 -26.87 -34.21 -9.82
C ALA A 151 -25.65 -33.30 -10.08
N ALA A 152 -24.44 -33.85 -10.15
CA ALA A 152 -23.22 -33.09 -10.45
C ALA A 152 -23.29 -32.43 -11.84
N LEU A 153 -23.74 -33.17 -12.86
CA LEU A 153 -23.96 -32.64 -14.20
C LEU A 153 -25.03 -31.55 -14.20
N GLY A 154 -26.17 -31.78 -13.53
CA GLY A 154 -27.26 -30.81 -13.43
C GLY A 154 -26.84 -29.51 -12.77
N ILE A 155 -26.09 -29.58 -11.66
CA ILE A 155 -25.55 -28.40 -10.96
C ILE A 155 -24.55 -27.67 -11.85
N MET A 156 -23.62 -28.40 -12.50
CA MET A 156 -22.64 -27.80 -13.39
C MET A 156 -23.33 -27.07 -14.56
N LEU A 157 -24.30 -27.72 -15.21
CA LEU A 157 -25.09 -27.12 -16.29
C LEU A 157 -25.84 -25.87 -15.83
N ALA A 158 -26.50 -25.92 -14.67
CA ALA A 158 -27.24 -24.80 -14.13
C ALA A 158 -26.33 -23.58 -13.87
N VAL A 159 -25.18 -23.78 -13.24
CA VAL A 159 -24.22 -22.70 -12.95
C VAL A 159 -23.59 -22.16 -14.23
N LEU A 160 -23.25 -23.02 -15.19
CA LEU A 160 -22.69 -22.57 -16.48
C LEU A 160 -23.72 -21.85 -17.34
N LEU A 161 -24.97 -22.29 -17.37
CA LEU A 161 -26.05 -21.59 -18.06
C LEU A 161 -26.30 -20.21 -17.45
N TRP A 162 -26.35 -20.13 -16.12
CA TRP A 162 -26.44 -18.85 -15.40
C TRP A 162 -25.27 -17.92 -15.74
N THR A 163 -24.05 -18.45 -15.73
CA THR A 163 -22.85 -17.71 -16.11
C THR A 163 -22.92 -17.22 -17.57
N ALA A 164 -23.37 -18.08 -18.49
CA ALA A 164 -23.52 -17.75 -19.90
C ALA A 164 -24.55 -16.64 -20.11
N VAL A 165 -25.68 -16.67 -19.41
CA VAL A 165 -26.69 -15.60 -19.45
C VAL A 165 -26.10 -14.27 -18.99
N ALA A 166 -25.37 -14.25 -17.87
CA ALA A 166 -24.72 -13.04 -17.35
C ALA A 166 -23.67 -12.49 -18.34
N VAL A 167 -22.82 -13.36 -18.89
CA VAL A 167 -21.81 -12.97 -19.90
C VAL A 167 -22.47 -12.44 -21.17
N LEU A 168 -23.49 -13.13 -21.69
CA LEU A 168 -24.19 -12.71 -22.91
C LEU A 168 -24.90 -11.37 -22.72
N ALA A 169 -25.49 -11.10 -21.55
CA ALA A 169 -26.08 -9.81 -21.22
C ALA A 169 -25.03 -8.68 -21.29
N ASN A 170 -23.84 -8.90 -20.70
CA ASN A 170 -22.76 -7.92 -20.74
C ASN A 170 -22.13 -7.74 -22.13
N LEU A 171 -22.00 -8.82 -22.90
CA LEU A 171 -21.53 -8.74 -24.28
C LEU A 171 -22.53 -7.99 -25.18
N ARG A 172 -23.84 -8.14 -24.94
CA ARG A 172 -24.88 -7.36 -25.64
C ARG A 172 -24.77 -5.88 -25.29
N ARG A 173 -24.60 -5.53 -24.00
CA ARG A 173 -24.36 -4.14 -23.57
C ARG A 173 -23.15 -3.54 -24.30
N ARG A 174 -22.02 -4.26 -24.35
CA ARG A 174 -20.82 -3.84 -25.12
C ARG A 174 -21.05 -3.57 -26.61
N ARG A 175 -22.04 -4.21 -27.24
CA ARG A 175 -22.34 -3.98 -28.66
C ARG A 175 -23.14 -2.70 -28.86
N VAL A 176 -23.90 -2.27 -27.85
CA VAL A 176 -24.75 -1.08 -27.91
C VAL A 176 -24.03 0.15 -27.36
N GLU A 177 -23.23 -0.03 -26.30
CA GLU A 177 -22.51 1.02 -25.60
C GLU A 177 -21.01 0.96 -25.93
N SER A 178 -20.42 2.08 -26.36
CA SER A 178 -19.00 2.15 -26.71
C SER A 178 -18.06 1.99 -25.50
N HIS A 179 -18.50 2.42 -24.32
CA HIS A 179 -17.72 2.39 -23.08
C HIS A 179 -18.60 1.97 -21.89
N PRO A 180 -19.05 0.71 -21.82
CA PRO A 180 -19.92 0.28 -20.74
C PRO A 180 -19.15 0.31 -19.42
N ILE A 181 -19.80 0.83 -18.38
CA ILE A 181 -19.33 0.81 -16.99
C ILE A 181 -20.51 0.53 -16.07
N ASP A 182 -20.24 0.35 -14.78
CA ASP A 182 -21.25 0.09 -13.76
C ASP A 182 -22.06 1.37 -13.44
N GLU A 183 -23.18 1.56 -14.14
CA GLU A 183 -24.05 2.75 -14.03
C GLU A 183 -24.60 2.94 -12.61
N ASP A 184 -24.81 1.86 -11.84
CA ASP A 184 -25.29 1.97 -10.46
C ASP A 184 -24.22 2.63 -9.56
N VAL A 185 -22.95 2.34 -9.83
CA VAL A 185 -21.82 2.96 -9.12
C VAL A 185 -21.66 4.42 -9.55
N VAL A 186 -21.82 4.73 -10.84
CA VAL A 186 -21.83 6.13 -11.31
C VAL A 186 -22.93 6.92 -10.63
N ALA A 187 -24.16 6.39 -10.59
CA ALA A 187 -25.29 7.03 -9.94
C ALA A 187 -25.07 7.22 -8.43
N ALA A 188 -24.45 6.25 -7.76
CA ALA A 188 -24.08 6.36 -6.34
C ALA A 188 -23.02 7.45 -6.09
N VAL A 189 -22.03 7.57 -6.98
CA VAL A 189 -21.02 8.65 -6.91
C VAL A 189 -21.63 10.00 -7.23
N GLU A 190 -22.54 10.08 -8.21
CA GLU A 190 -23.31 11.30 -8.48
C GLU A 190 -24.16 11.68 -7.25
N ALA A 191 -24.80 10.74 -6.57
CA ALA A 191 -25.56 11.03 -5.35
C ALA A 191 -24.67 11.51 -4.19
N LEU A 192 -23.41 11.04 -4.12
CA LEU A 192 -22.42 11.48 -3.13
C LEU A 192 -21.98 12.94 -3.34
N GLN A 193 -22.01 13.44 -4.58
CA GLN A 193 -21.49 14.77 -4.97
C GLN A 193 -20.10 15.08 -4.39
N PRO A 194 -19.08 14.21 -4.57
CA PRO A 194 -17.75 14.45 -4.04
C PRO A 194 -17.16 15.75 -4.61
N ARG A 195 -16.53 16.56 -3.75
CA ARG A 195 -15.84 17.81 -4.13
C ARG A 195 -14.46 17.55 -4.70
N PHE A 196 -13.81 16.50 -4.23
CA PHE A 196 -12.49 16.07 -4.65
C PHE A 196 -12.37 14.55 -4.60
N VAL A 197 -11.31 14.03 -5.21
CA VAL A 197 -10.95 12.61 -5.14
C VAL A 197 -9.54 12.42 -4.62
N VAL A 198 -9.30 11.32 -3.91
CA VAL A 198 -7.96 10.87 -3.53
C VAL A 198 -7.63 9.66 -4.40
N HIS A 199 -6.72 9.84 -5.35
CA HIS A 199 -6.35 8.84 -6.33
C HIS A 199 -5.12 8.05 -5.89
N PHE A 200 -5.24 6.72 -5.87
CA PHE A 200 -4.19 5.84 -5.39
C PHE A 200 -3.98 4.61 -6.26
N GLY A 201 -2.75 4.43 -6.71
CA GLY A 201 -2.24 3.21 -7.33
C GLY A 201 -0.81 2.95 -6.84
N GLY A 202 -0.32 1.73 -6.99
CA GLY A 202 1.01 1.40 -6.46
C GLY A 202 1.33 -0.08 -6.34
N ALA A 203 2.53 -0.34 -5.85
CA ALA A 203 3.01 -1.68 -5.56
C ALA A 203 2.26 -2.29 -4.36
N ARG A 204 2.26 -3.62 -4.24
CA ARG A 204 1.63 -4.29 -3.09
C ARG A 204 2.28 -3.82 -1.78
N PHE A 205 1.46 -3.60 -0.75
CA PHE A 205 1.88 -3.10 0.57
C PHE A 205 2.28 -1.61 0.60
N SER A 206 1.95 -0.82 -0.42
CA SER A 206 2.22 0.63 -0.43
C SER A 206 1.14 1.47 0.25
N GLU A 207 0.11 0.87 0.86
CA GLU A 207 -1.05 1.55 1.46
C GLU A 207 -0.66 2.55 2.56
N TYR A 208 0.51 2.38 3.21
CA TYR A 208 1.04 3.36 4.16
C TYR A 208 1.10 4.79 3.59
N GLN A 209 1.29 4.93 2.27
CA GLN A 209 1.40 6.20 1.56
C GLN A 209 0.08 6.99 1.56
N ILE A 210 -1.06 6.31 1.39
CA ILE A 210 -2.38 6.96 1.42
C ILE A 210 -2.92 7.03 2.86
N GLN A 211 -2.61 6.02 3.69
CA GLN A 211 -3.05 5.92 5.08
C GLN A 211 -2.67 7.16 5.90
N MET A 212 -1.52 7.78 5.65
CA MET A 212 -1.10 8.98 6.36
C MET A 212 -1.90 10.26 6.02
N TRP A 213 -2.74 10.23 4.99
CA TRP A 213 -3.53 11.37 4.54
C TRP A 213 -5.03 11.21 4.76
N LEU A 214 -5.56 9.98 4.63
CA LEU A 214 -7.00 9.72 4.74
C LEU A 214 -7.63 10.25 6.03
N PRO A 215 -7.05 10.08 7.24
CA PRO A 215 -7.65 10.62 8.46
C PRO A 215 -7.78 12.15 8.46
N TYR A 216 -6.95 12.87 7.72
CA TYR A 216 -7.02 14.32 7.60
C TYR A 216 -8.06 14.75 6.58
N PHE A 217 -8.21 14.02 5.47
CA PHE A 217 -9.33 14.22 4.56
C PHE A 217 -10.68 13.95 5.22
N ASP A 218 -10.77 12.90 6.04
CA ASP A 218 -11.98 12.55 6.81
C ASP A 218 -12.39 13.69 7.77
N GLN A 219 -11.42 14.39 8.37
CA GLN A 219 -11.66 15.50 9.29
C GLN A 219 -12.10 16.81 8.59
N ILE A 220 -11.84 16.99 7.29
CA ILE A 220 -12.26 18.20 6.56
C ILE A 220 -13.79 18.34 6.55
N GLY A 221 -14.50 17.21 6.48
CA GLY A 221 -15.96 17.12 6.56
C GLY A 221 -16.70 17.24 5.23
N ASP A 222 -16.04 17.66 4.15
CA ASP A 222 -16.63 17.73 2.81
C ASP A 222 -16.65 16.35 2.13
N PRO A 223 -17.70 16.02 1.33
CA PRO A 223 -17.77 14.75 0.62
C PRO A 223 -16.60 14.55 -0.33
N TYR A 224 -15.96 13.38 -0.27
CA TYR A 224 -14.88 12.99 -1.17
C TYR A 224 -14.96 11.51 -1.52
N LEU A 225 -14.21 11.11 -2.55
CA LEU A 225 -14.15 9.73 -3.03
C LEU A 225 -12.71 9.24 -3.13
N VAL A 226 -12.42 8.04 -2.63
CA VAL A 226 -11.12 7.38 -2.83
C VAL A 226 -11.18 6.51 -4.09
N LEU A 227 -10.28 6.78 -5.03
CA LEU A 227 -10.12 5.97 -6.24
C LEU A 227 -8.91 5.05 -6.09
N VAL A 228 -9.15 3.74 -6.03
CA VAL A 228 -8.07 2.75 -6.02
C VAL A 228 -7.90 2.16 -7.42
N ARG A 229 -6.66 2.13 -7.92
CA ARG A 229 -6.35 1.66 -9.28
C ARG A 229 -5.90 0.21 -9.37
N ASP A 230 -5.61 -0.40 -8.23
CA ASP A 230 -5.05 -1.74 -8.12
C ASP A 230 -5.86 -2.58 -7.12
N ALA A 231 -6.47 -3.67 -7.59
CA ALA A 231 -7.36 -4.50 -6.76
C ALA A 231 -6.68 -5.03 -5.49
N HIS A 232 -5.36 -5.29 -5.53
CA HIS A 232 -4.62 -5.75 -4.36
C HIS A 232 -4.47 -4.71 -3.25
N LEU A 233 -4.72 -3.43 -3.53
CA LEU A 233 -4.68 -2.33 -2.55
C LEU A 233 -6.04 -2.06 -1.91
N MET A 234 -7.14 -2.61 -2.46
CA MET A 234 -8.50 -2.32 -1.99
C MET A 234 -8.68 -2.64 -0.51
N LYS A 235 -8.31 -3.85 -0.10
CA LYS A 235 -8.48 -4.30 1.30
C LYS A 235 -7.66 -3.46 2.28
N GLY A 236 -6.42 -3.13 1.94
CA GLY A 236 -5.56 -2.32 2.79
C GLY A 236 -6.08 -0.88 2.91
N THR A 237 -6.47 -0.27 1.79
CA THR A 237 -7.03 1.09 1.76
C THR A 237 -8.35 1.18 2.54
N ALA A 238 -9.23 0.19 2.38
CA ALA A 238 -10.50 0.09 3.12
C ALA A 238 -10.32 -0.04 4.63
N ALA A 239 -9.18 -0.56 5.11
CA ALA A 239 -8.91 -0.64 6.54
C ALA A 239 -8.46 0.71 7.13
N CYS A 240 -8.15 1.70 6.30
CA CYS A 240 -7.60 2.99 6.73
C CYS A 240 -8.63 4.12 6.82
N THR A 241 -9.84 3.95 6.28
CA THR A 241 -10.85 5.01 6.22
C THR A 241 -12.27 4.45 6.16
N SER A 242 -13.24 5.24 6.61
CA SER A 242 -14.67 5.02 6.39
C SER A 242 -15.20 5.70 5.12
N ALA A 243 -14.37 6.45 4.39
CA ALA A 243 -14.78 7.12 3.18
C ALA A 243 -15.18 6.14 2.06
N PRO A 244 -16.06 6.56 1.12
CA PRO A 244 -16.40 5.77 -0.05
C PRO A 244 -15.17 5.48 -0.92
N ILE A 245 -15.02 4.21 -1.33
CA ILE A 245 -13.92 3.73 -2.18
C ILE A 245 -14.48 3.04 -3.41
N VAL A 246 -13.94 3.36 -4.58
CA VAL A 246 -14.23 2.66 -5.84
C VAL A 246 -12.95 2.11 -6.44
N LEU A 247 -12.94 0.82 -6.78
CA LEU A 247 -11.91 0.22 -7.63
C LEU A 247 -12.13 0.70 -9.07
N ALA A 248 -11.23 1.54 -9.56
CA ALA A 248 -11.21 2.01 -10.94
C ALA A 248 -9.98 1.40 -11.64
N PRO A 249 -10.08 0.22 -12.28
CA PRO A 249 -8.91 -0.44 -12.85
C PRO A 249 -8.50 0.07 -14.24
N GLY A 250 -9.42 0.72 -14.96
CA GLY A 250 -9.26 1.12 -16.36
C GLY A 250 -9.50 2.62 -16.59
N GLN A 251 -9.13 3.10 -17.80
CA GLN A 251 -9.36 4.47 -18.22
C GLN A 251 -10.85 4.76 -18.42
N ASN A 252 -11.57 3.85 -19.07
CA ASN A 252 -13.01 3.95 -19.34
C ASN A 252 -13.86 4.21 -18.08
N VAL A 253 -13.38 3.77 -16.91
CA VAL A 253 -14.04 4.04 -15.62
C VAL A 253 -13.81 5.50 -15.21
N LEU A 254 -12.58 6.00 -15.28
CA LEU A 254 -12.26 7.40 -14.94
C LEU A 254 -13.02 8.39 -15.82
N ASP A 255 -13.13 8.08 -17.11
CA ASP A 255 -13.78 8.93 -18.11
C ASP A 255 -15.27 9.23 -17.80
N LYS A 256 -15.91 8.44 -16.93
CA LYS A 256 -17.35 8.50 -16.67
C LYS A 256 -17.76 8.50 -15.20
N LEU A 257 -16.88 8.04 -14.30
CA LEU A 257 -17.20 7.88 -12.88
C LEU A 257 -17.35 9.22 -12.16
N LEU A 258 -16.61 10.24 -12.59
CA LEU A 258 -16.47 11.49 -11.85
C LEU A 258 -17.54 12.52 -12.26
N PRO A 259 -18.38 12.98 -11.32
CA PRO A 259 -19.37 14.02 -11.58
C PRO A 259 -18.72 15.41 -11.67
N GLN A 260 -19.45 16.39 -12.19
CA GLN A 260 -18.97 17.79 -12.28
C GLN A 260 -18.71 18.45 -10.92
N SER A 261 -19.19 17.84 -9.81
CA SER A 261 -18.90 18.32 -8.47
C SER A 261 -17.42 18.15 -8.09
N VAL A 262 -16.72 17.19 -8.71
CA VAL A 262 -15.30 16.93 -8.48
C VAL A 262 -14.50 18.01 -9.19
N ARG A 263 -13.68 18.74 -8.42
CA ARG A 263 -12.83 19.82 -8.93
C ARG A 263 -11.34 19.57 -8.68
N ALA A 264 -11.00 18.67 -7.77
CA ALA A 264 -9.62 18.39 -7.38
C ALA A 264 -9.33 16.90 -7.25
N CYS A 265 -8.08 16.52 -7.52
CA CYS A 265 -7.57 15.17 -7.36
C CYS A 265 -6.22 15.18 -6.63
N PHE A 266 -6.15 14.46 -5.51
CA PHE A 266 -4.96 14.35 -4.68
C PHE A 266 -4.21 13.04 -4.91
N TYR A 267 -2.87 13.11 -4.95
CA TYR A 267 -1.99 11.97 -5.20
C TYR A 267 -0.92 11.85 -4.10
N SER A 268 -0.75 10.65 -3.54
CA SER A 268 0.25 10.38 -2.48
C SER A 268 1.59 9.82 -3.00
N ASN A 269 1.73 9.64 -4.32
CA ASN A 269 2.93 9.09 -4.95
C ASN A 269 3.02 9.44 -6.45
N HIS A 270 4.05 8.92 -7.13
CA HIS A 270 4.22 9.00 -8.58
C HIS A 270 3.94 7.68 -9.30
N ALA A 271 2.91 6.93 -8.90
CA ALA A 271 2.56 5.70 -9.58
C ALA A 271 2.25 5.97 -11.07
N GLN A 272 2.70 5.08 -11.95
CA GLN A 272 2.50 5.22 -13.41
C GLN A 272 1.02 5.44 -13.79
N LYS A 273 0.11 4.83 -13.03
CA LYS A 273 -1.34 4.94 -13.25
C LYS A 273 -1.93 6.32 -12.93
N ASN A 274 -1.19 7.23 -12.29
CA ASN A 274 -1.65 8.60 -12.04
C ASN A 274 -1.89 9.37 -13.34
N THR A 275 -1.08 9.09 -14.37
CA THR A 275 -1.18 9.69 -15.71
C THR A 275 -2.56 9.53 -16.36
N ALA A 276 -3.27 8.44 -16.01
CA ALA A 276 -4.61 8.14 -16.51
C ALA A 276 -5.67 9.19 -16.08
N LEU A 277 -5.53 9.76 -14.88
CA LEU A 277 -6.44 10.77 -14.38
C LEU A 277 -5.95 12.21 -14.67
N ILE A 278 -4.65 12.43 -14.79
CA ILE A 278 -4.05 13.75 -15.07
C ILE A 278 -4.54 14.39 -16.38
N ARG A 279 -4.97 13.58 -17.34
CA ARG A 279 -5.52 14.08 -18.62
C ARG A 279 -6.87 14.80 -18.46
N HIS A 280 -7.53 14.68 -17.32
CA HIS A 280 -8.79 15.36 -17.00
C HIS A 280 -8.52 16.82 -16.65
N GLY A 281 -8.33 17.65 -17.68
CA GLY A 281 -7.97 19.07 -17.55
C GLY A 281 -9.00 19.93 -16.81
N GLU A 282 -10.21 19.42 -16.60
CA GLU A 282 -11.25 20.02 -15.77
C GLU A 282 -10.98 19.89 -14.26
N LEU A 283 -10.01 19.07 -13.85
CA LEU A 283 -9.63 18.87 -12.45
C LEU A 283 -8.31 19.59 -12.15
N LEU A 284 -8.16 20.08 -10.92
CA LEU A 284 -6.89 20.45 -10.35
C LEU A 284 -6.18 19.18 -9.84
N HIS A 285 -4.96 18.91 -10.29
CA HIS A 285 -4.18 17.76 -9.86
C HIS A 285 -3.12 18.20 -8.85
N ILE A 286 -3.17 17.62 -7.65
CA ILE A 286 -2.36 18.01 -6.49
C ILE A 286 -1.49 16.84 -6.03
N GLN A 287 -0.18 17.01 -6.06
CA GLN A 287 0.77 16.06 -5.49
C GLN A 287 1.01 16.38 -4.01
N LEU A 288 0.80 15.38 -3.13
CA LEU A 288 1.10 15.45 -1.69
C LEU A 288 2.38 14.71 -1.30
N MET A 289 2.72 13.65 -2.04
CA MET A 289 3.72 12.65 -1.65
C MET A 289 3.32 11.91 -0.36
N HIS A 290 4.26 11.27 0.33
CA HIS A 290 4.01 10.47 1.53
C HIS A 290 5.08 10.71 2.61
N GLY A 291 5.45 11.98 2.77
CA GLY A 291 6.48 12.45 3.68
C GLY A 291 7.26 13.61 3.07
N ASP A 292 7.94 14.37 3.93
CA ASP A 292 8.94 15.36 3.50
C ASP A 292 10.31 14.85 3.96
N SER A 293 11.28 14.79 3.04
CA SER A 293 12.66 14.37 3.32
C SER A 293 13.53 14.72 2.12
N ASP A 294 14.85 14.79 2.30
CA ASP A 294 15.79 15.16 1.24
C ASP A 294 16.12 14.02 0.26
N LYS A 295 15.36 12.92 0.31
CA LYS A 295 15.48 11.80 -0.64
C LYS A 295 15.14 12.26 -2.06
N ALA A 296 15.82 11.67 -3.05
CA ALA A 296 15.62 11.97 -4.47
C ALA A 296 14.15 11.85 -4.93
N ILE A 297 13.35 10.96 -4.34
CA ILE A 297 11.94 10.80 -4.70
C ILE A 297 11.08 12.04 -4.34
N SER A 298 11.49 12.84 -3.34
CA SER A 298 10.81 14.07 -2.92
C SER A 298 11.04 15.26 -3.87
N ARG A 299 11.87 15.06 -4.91
CA ARG A 299 12.29 16.07 -5.89
C ARG A 299 12.22 15.52 -7.33
N SER A 300 11.20 14.72 -7.62
CA SER A 300 11.07 14.07 -8.93
C SER A 300 10.59 15.06 -9.99
N ALA A 301 11.20 15.02 -11.19
CA ALA A 301 10.71 15.74 -12.36
C ALA A 301 9.28 15.33 -12.77
N LEU A 302 8.80 14.16 -12.31
CA LEU A 302 7.41 13.76 -12.48
C LEU A 302 6.43 14.75 -11.84
N SER A 303 6.85 15.56 -10.87
CA SER A 303 6.01 16.61 -10.29
C SER A 303 5.53 17.65 -11.31
N LEU A 304 6.20 17.79 -12.46
CA LEU A 304 5.79 18.67 -13.56
C LEU A 304 4.39 18.37 -14.10
N MET A 305 3.92 17.12 -14.00
CA MET A 305 2.62 16.71 -14.52
C MET A 305 1.42 17.19 -13.67
N TYR A 306 1.67 17.68 -12.46
CA TYR A 306 0.63 18.17 -11.56
C TYR A 306 0.46 19.68 -11.67
N ASP A 307 -0.74 20.17 -11.38
CA ASP A 307 -1.04 21.59 -11.35
C ASP A 307 -0.53 22.25 -10.07
N ARG A 308 -0.53 21.50 -8.95
CA ARG A 308 0.01 21.94 -7.66
C ARG A 308 0.85 20.85 -7.00
N VAL A 309 1.86 21.28 -6.24
CA VAL A 309 2.71 20.45 -5.39
C VAL A 309 2.60 21.00 -3.97
N PHE A 310 2.01 20.21 -3.08
CA PHE A 310 1.88 20.57 -1.69
C PHE A 310 3.14 20.09 -0.96
N VAL A 311 3.78 21.00 -0.24
CA VAL A 311 5.02 20.75 0.49
C VAL A 311 4.91 21.24 1.92
N ALA A 312 5.75 20.71 2.82
CA ALA A 312 5.69 21.06 4.23
C ALA A 312 6.08 22.51 4.51
N GLY A 313 7.16 22.97 3.90
CA GLY A 313 7.72 24.31 4.07
C GLY A 313 8.63 24.68 2.91
N GLN A 314 9.34 25.80 3.05
CA GLN A 314 10.18 26.35 1.98
C GLN A 314 11.29 25.38 1.54
N ALA A 315 11.83 24.57 2.45
CA ALA A 315 12.80 23.53 2.10
C ALA A 315 12.29 22.57 1.02
N GLY A 316 10.98 22.28 1.03
CA GLY A 316 10.35 21.45 0.02
C GLY A 316 10.34 22.07 -1.37
N VAL A 317 10.23 23.40 -1.47
CA VAL A 317 10.32 24.16 -2.73
C VAL A 317 11.75 24.17 -3.23
N ASP A 318 12.68 24.61 -2.38
CA ASP A 318 14.08 24.80 -2.73
C ASP A 318 14.77 23.48 -3.12
N ARG A 319 14.30 22.36 -2.56
CA ARG A 319 14.76 21.01 -2.93
C ARG A 319 14.50 20.67 -4.41
N TYR A 320 13.45 21.18 -5.03
CA TYR A 320 13.25 20.97 -6.47
C TYR A 320 14.29 21.77 -7.28
N HIS A 321 14.43 23.07 -6.96
CA HIS A 321 15.31 23.98 -7.68
C HIS A 321 16.80 23.60 -7.53
N ARG A 322 17.25 23.23 -6.32
CA ARG A 322 18.65 22.81 -6.07
C ARG A 322 19.09 21.63 -6.93
N HIS A 323 18.16 20.76 -7.30
CA HIS A 323 18.44 19.57 -8.10
C HIS A 323 17.95 19.68 -9.55
N GLY A 324 17.81 20.91 -10.05
CA GLY A 324 17.54 21.18 -11.47
C GLY A 324 16.12 20.82 -11.93
N VAL A 325 15.17 20.65 -11.00
CA VAL A 325 13.76 20.48 -11.34
C VAL A 325 13.06 21.83 -11.20
N ASP A 326 12.96 22.54 -12.32
CA ASP A 326 12.38 23.87 -12.35
C ASP A 326 10.84 23.81 -12.44
N LEU A 327 10.19 24.06 -11.30
CA LEU A 327 8.74 24.19 -11.18
C LEU A 327 8.41 25.65 -10.89
N PRO A 328 7.44 26.27 -11.61
CA PRO A 328 7.02 27.62 -11.30
C PRO A 328 6.53 27.76 -9.85
N GLU A 329 6.87 28.87 -9.18
CA GLU A 329 6.52 29.11 -7.77
C GLU A 329 5.03 28.92 -7.48
N HIS A 330 4.15 29.38 -8.38
CA HIS A 330 2.70 29.26 -8.22
C HIS A 330 2.18 27.82 -8.16
N LYS A 331 2.99 26.81 -8.53
CA LYS A 331 2.64 25.41 -8.35
C LYS A 331 2.75 24.98 -6.90
N PHE A 332 3.60 25.61 -6.11
CA PHE A 332 3.82 25.20 -4.73
C PHE A 332 2.76 25.75 -3.78
N ARG A 333 2.34 24.92 -2.83
CA ARG A 333 1.55 25.34 -1.67
C ARG A 333 2.20 24.78 -0.42
N LEU A 334 2.58 25.69 0.48
CA LEU A 334 3.08 25.31 1.80
C LEU A 334 1.88 24.92 2.68
N ILE A 335 1.89 23.70 3.20
CA ILE A 335 0.78 23.14 3.99
C ILE A 335 1.20 22.64 5.38
N GLY A 336 2.46 22.83 5.76
CA GLY A 336 3.00 22.20 6.97
C GLY A 336 2.95 20.67 6.89
N ARG A 337 2.94 20.01 8.05
CA ARG A 337 2.72 18.57 8.14
C ARG A 337 1.59 18.24 9.10
N PRO A 338 0.34 18.08 8.63
CA PRO A 338 -0.80 17.83 9.51
C PRO A 338 -0.60 16.60 10.40
N GLN A 339 0.23 15.64 9.97
CA GLN A 339 0.62 14.46 10.75
C GLN A 339 1.30 14.76 12.08
N LEU A 340 1.88 15.95 12.24
CA LEU A 340 2.65 16.35 13.41
C LEU A 340 1.83 17.14 14.43
N HIS A 341 0.51 17.22 14.26
CA HIS A 341 -0.38 18.01 15.13
C HIS A 341 -0.33 17.61 16.61
N GLY A 342 0.05 16.37 16.91
CA GLY A 342 0.18 15.83 18.27
C GLY A 342 1.59 15.94 18.87
N ILE A 343 2.56 16.54 18.18
CA ILE A 343 3.93 16.71 18.72
C ILE A 343 3.92 17.74 19.86
N ARG A 344 4.62 17.40 20.95
CA ARG A 344 4.94 18.31 22.05
C ARG A 344 6.25 19.04 21.73
N VAL A 345 6.19 20.36 21.79
CA VAL A 345 7.32 21.24 21.47
C VAL A 345 8.05 21.63 22.75
N GLY A 346 9.39 21.65 22.70
CA GLY A 346 10.24 22.01 23.82
C GLY A 346 10.76 20.79 24.58
N GLU A 347 11.36 21.04 25.74
CA GLU A 347 11.91 19.99 26.59
C GLU A 347 10.84 18.97 26.99
N ARG A 348 11.23 17.70 27.08
CA ARG A 348 10.33 16.65 27.56
C ARG A 348 10.15 16.81 29.07
N GLU A 349 8.90 16.76 29.52
CA GLU A 349 8.61 16.60 30.94
C GLU A 349 9.17 15.25 31.44
N ARG A 350 10.02 15.33 32.46
CA ARG A 350 10.67 14.19 33.10
C ARG A 350 10.37 14.18 34.59
N ALA A 351 10.16 13.01 35.17
CA ALA A 351 10.14 12.87 36.62
C ALA A 351 11.53 13.12 37.20
N GLU A 352 11.60 13.54 38.46
CA GLU A 352 12.88 13.73 39.14
C GLU A 352 13.67 12.41 39.19
N GLY A 353 14.91 12.44 38.71
CA GLY A 353 15.76 11.25 38.60
C GLY A 353 15.41 10.32 37.43
N GLU A 354 14.47 10.68 36.56
CA GLU A 354 14.19 9.91 35.35
C GLU A 354 15.34 10.02 34.34
N ALA A 355 15.85 8.86 33.92
CA ALA A 355 16.90 8.78 32.92
C ALA A 355 16.46 9.40 31.58
N PRO A 356 17.37 10.07 30.84
CA PRO A 356 17.06 10.55 29.50
C PRO A 356 16.71 9.37 28.57
N VAL A 357 15.83 9.61 27.61
CA VAL A 357 15.42 8.62 26.61
C VAL A 357 15.90 9.06 25.23
N VAL A 358 16.57 8.15 24.53
CA VAL A 358 17.03 8.33 23.15
C VAL A 358 16.13 7.55 22.20
N LEU A 359 15.54 8.23 21.22
CA LEU A 359 14.90 7.56 20.09
C LEU A 359 15.98 7.19 19.07
N TYR A 360 16.19 5.90 18.84
CA TYR A 360 17.00 5.43 17.72
C TYR A 360 16.07 4.92 16.60
N ALA A 361 16.00 5.66 15.50
CA ALA A 361 15.10 5.42 14.38
C ALA A 361 15.86 5.30 13.05
N PRO A 362 16.55 4.17 12.80
CA PRO A 362 17.28 3.96 11.56
C PRO A 362 16.35 3.65 10.38
N THR A 363 16.83 3.94 9.19
CA THR A 363 16.23 3.58 7.90
C THR A 363 16.54 2.12 7.54
N TRP A 364 16.18 1.72 6.33
CA TRP A 364 16.45 0.39 5.77
C TRP A 364 17.29 0.54 4.50
N THR A 365 17.68 -0.59 3.89
CA THR A 365 18.58 -0.61 2.74
C THR A 365 18.11 0.12 1.49
N GLY A 366 16.84 0.54 1.43
CA GLY A 366 16.24 1.03 0.21
C GLY A 366 16.10 -0.06 -0.86
N PHE A 367 15.55 0.33 -2.01
CA PHE A 367 15.41 -0.59 -3.15
C PHE A 367 16.70 -0.73 -3.96
N THR A 368 17.63 0.22 -3.81
CA THR A 368 18.90 0.31 -4.53
C THR A 368 19.98 0.87 -3.60
N GLU A 369 21.24 0.55 -3.89
CA GLU A 369 22.38 0.89 -3.03
C GLU A 369 22.61 2.41 -2.89
N ASP A 370 22.27 3.19 -3.92
CA ASP A 370 22.40 4.64 -3.91
C ASP A 370 21.52 5.31 -2.83
N VAL A 371 20.41 4.68 -2.45
CA VAL A 371 19.50 5.14 -1.38
C VAL A 371 19.57 4.30 -0.11
N ASN A 372 20.63 3.51 0.07
CA ASN A 372 20.95 2.85 1.32
C ASN A 372 21.58 3.85 2.30
N TYR A 373 20.75 4.39 3.19
CA TYR A 373 21.15 5.38 4.20
C TYR A 373 21.10 4.79 5.62
N SER A 374 21.05 3.47 5.78
CA SER A 374 20.73 2.86 7.06
C SER A 374 21.94 2.75 7.99
N SER A 375 21.84 3.29 9.19
CA SER A 375 22.88 3.19 10.23
C SER A 375 22.83 1.88 11.03
N LEU A 376 22.05 0.87 10.61
CA LEU A 376 21.89 -0.36 11.39
C LEU A 376 23.21 -1.11 11.60
N GLU A 377 24.15 -1.04 10.66
CA GLU A 377 25.48 -1.65 10.76
C GLU A 377 26.29 -1.10 11.95
N GLU A 378 26.19 0.20 12.20
CA GLU A 378 26.84 0.91 13.31
C GLU A 378 25.93 1.02 14.57
N GLY A 379 24.71 0.50 14.49
CA GLY A 379 23.69 0.62 15.53
C GLY A 379 24.08 -0.01 16.86
N ARG A 380 24.93 -1.06 16.84
CA ARG A 380 25.52 -1.61 18.07
C ARG A 380 26.35 -0.57 18.81
N THR A 381 27.27 0.10 18.11
CA THR A 381 28.14 1.12 18.69
C THR A 381 27.34 2.27 19.26
N ILE A 382 26.35 2.76 18.51
CA ILE A 382 25.43 3.83 18.92
C ILE A 382 24.72 3.45 20.22
N VAL A 383 24.08 2.27 20.26
CA VAL A 383 23.30 1.85 21.44
C VAL A 383 24.20 1.61 22.64
N GLN A 384 25.39 1.03 22.47
CA GLN A 384 26.33 0.84 23.59
C GLN A 384 26.78 2.17 24.20
N ALA A 385 27.08 3.17 23.38
CA ALA A 385 27.44 4.51 23.85
C ALA A 385 26.28 5.19 24.59
N VAL A 386 25.05 5.10 24.06
CA VAL A 386 23.85 5.61 24.72
C VAL A 386 23.63 4.94 26.08
N LEU A 387 23.79 3.62 26.17
CA LEU A 387 23.64 2.90 27.43
C LEU A 387 24.70 3.27 28.46
N ALA A 388 25.92 3.63 28.03
CA ALA A 388 26.98 4.13 28.91
C ALA A 388 26.66 5.50 29.53
N ARG A 389 25.73 6.27 28.94
CA ARG A 389 25.19 7.52 29.50
C ARG A 389 23.98 7.30 30.42
N GLU A 390 23.75 6.06 30.86
CA GLU A 390 22.61 5.65 31.68
C GLU A 390 21.23 5.97 31.06
N ALA A 391 21.19 6.24 29.75
CA ALA A 391 19.98 6.58 29.03
C ALA A 391 19.16 5.34 28.67
N SER A 392 17.85 5.52 28.49
CA SER A 392 16.95 4.52 27.94
C SER A 392 16.81 4.67 26.43
N VAL A 393 16.56 3.56 25.71
CA VAL A 393 16.43 3.59 24.24
C VAL A 393 15.03 3.19 23.80
N ILE A 394 14.44 4.00 22.92
CA ILE A 394 13.32 3.60 22.06
C ILE A 394 13.92 3.23 20.71
N PHE A 395 14.00 1.94 20.40
CA PHE A 395 14.54 1.44 19.14
C PHE A 395 13.41 1.10 18.17
N ARG A 396 13.25 1.92 17.13
CA ARG A 396 12.16 1.81 16.16
C ARG A 396 12.71 1.53 14.76
N THR A 397 12.59 0.29 14.30
CA THR A 397 13.04 -0.08 12.94
C THR A 397 12.01 0.26 11.87
N HIS A 398 12.49 0.40 10.63
CA HIS A 398 11.61 0.55 9.46
C HIS A 398 10.93 -0.80 9.10
N PRO A 399 9.65 -0.84 8.70
CA PRO A 399 8.94 -2.09 8.38
C PRO A 399 9.56 -2.95 7.26
N TYR A 400 10.39 -2.34 6.40
CA TYR A 400 11.14 -3.04 5.35
C TYR A 400 12.51 -3.55 5.76
N THR A 401 12.99 -3.29 6.99
CA THR A 401 14.25 -3.88 7.49
C THR A 401 14.23 -5.41 7.38
N ARG A 402 13.08 -6.03 7.67
CA ARG A 402 12.86 -7.49 7.54
C ARG A 402 13.02 -8.06 6.12
N THR A 403 13.11 -7.21 5.10
CA THR A 403 13.29 -7.66 3.71
C THR A 403 14.76 -7.97 3.38
N ASN A 404 15.70 -7.58 4.25
CA ASN A 404 17.11 -7.86 4.13
C ASN A 404 17.61 -8.61 5.38
N ALA A 405 18.16 -9.81 5.19
CA ALA A 405 18.60 -10.68 6.29
C ALA A 405 19.76 -10.11 7.11
N ALA A 406 20.71 -9.40 6.48
CA ALA A 406 21.84 -8.81 7.20
C ALA A 406 21.38 -7.66 8.12
N TYR A 407 20.52 -6.78 7.60
CA TYR A 407 19.96 -5.68 8.38
C TYR A 407 19.01 -6.14 9.47
N GLN A 408 18.28 -7.24 9.24
CA GLN A 408 17.52 -7.89 10.29
C GLN A 408 18.44 -8.44 11.40
N ALA A 409 19.60 -9.01 11.05
CA ALA A 409 20.55 -9.52 12.04
C ALA A 409 21.11 -8.39 12.93
N HIS A 410 21.47 -7.23 12.35
CA HIS A 410 21.87 -6.05 13.12
C HIS A 410 20.76 -5.57 14.07
N ALA A 411 19.51 -5.54 13.60
CA ALA A 411 18.37 -5.17 14.44
C ALA A 411 18.17 -6.15 15.61
N GLU A 412 18.31 -7.46 15.38
CA GLU A 412 18.22 -8.46 16.46
C GLU A 412 19.38 -8.36 17.46
N GLU A 413 20.60 -8.06 17.00
CA GLU A 413 21.74 -7.81 17.88
C GLU A 413 21.48 -6.62 18.82
N ILE A 414 20.98 -5.50 18.29
CA ILE A 414 20.60 -4.33 19.09
C ILE A 414 19.51 -4.69 20.10
N ARG A 415 18.49 -5.43 19.70
CA ARG A 415 17.41 -5.88 20.60
C ARG A 415 17.95 -6.75 21.73
N ALA A 416 18.92 -7.62 21.44
CA ALA A 416 19.56 -8.44 22.47
C ALA A 416 20.37 -7.60 23.47
N ILE A 417 21.08 -6.57 23.00
CA ILE A 417 21.81 -5.63 23.87
C ILE A 417 20.84 -4.89 24.81
N LEU A 418 19.74 -4.35 24.27
CA LEU A 418 18.72 -3.67 25.07
C LEU A 418 18.05 -4.62 26.07
N ALA A 419 17.73 -5.84 25.67
CA ALA A 419 17.14 -6.82 26.56
C ALA A 419 18.07 -7.19 27.72
N ALA A 420 19.36 -7.36 27.45
CA ALA A 420 20.37 -7.65 28.47
C ALA A 420 20.54 -6.48 29.45
N ASP A 421 20.59 -5.24 28.94
CA ASP A 421 20.67 -4.06 29.80
C ASP A 421 19.43 -3.94 30.70
N ALA A 422 18.23 -4.02 30.13
CA ALA A 422 16.98 -3.93 30.87
C ALA A 422 16.87 -5.00 31.97
N ALA A 423 17.36 -6.22 31.71
CA ALA A 423 17.39 -7.29 32.71
C ALA A 423 18.37 -7.01 33.86
N SER A 424 19.46 -6.27 33.60
CA SER A 424 20.49 -5.95 34.59
C SER A 424 20.23 -4.66 35.38
N THR A 425 19.64 -3.65 34.74
CA THR A 425 19.47 -2.30 35.30
C THR A 425 18.02 -1.96 35.63
N GLY A 426 17.06 -2.64 35.02
CA GLY A 426 15.64 -2.27 35.07
C GLY A 426 15.26 -1.08 34.17
N ARG A 427 16.16 -0.58 33.31
CA ARG A 427 15.87 0.56 32.43
C ARG A 427 14.72 0.26 31.46
N PRO A 428 13.75 1.18 31.30
CA PRO A 428 12.53 0.96 30.50
C PRO A 428 12.75 1.17 28.99
N HIS A 429 13.63 0.39 28.37
CA HIS A 429 13.81 0.43 26.91
C HIS A 429 12.54 -0.06 26.18
N ARG A 430 12.34 0.40 24.94
CA ARG A 430 11.23 -0.04 24.07
C ARG A 430 11.76 -0.46 22.70
N TRP A 431 11.35 -1.62 22.21
CA TRP A 431 11.73 -2.14 20.89
C TRP A 431 10.67 -3.12 20.37
N GLY A 432 10.78 -3.50 19.10
CA GLY A 432 9.84 -4.45 18.49
C GLY A 432 8.39 -3.90 18.50
N PRO A 433 7.35 -4.72 18.75
CA PRO A 433 5.96 -4.26 18.73
C PRO A 433 5.69 -3.01 19.57
N ALA A 434 6.30 -2.90 20.75
CA ALA A 434 6.15 -1.74 21.63
C ALA A 434 6.61 -0.42 21.00
N ALA A 435 7.65 -0.45 20.16
CA ALA A 435 8.18 0.74 19.49
C ALA A 435 7.74 0.86 18.02
N GLU A 436 7.26 -0.22 17.39
CA GLU A 436 6.99 -0.31 15.95
C GLU A 436 5.50 -0.37 15.61
N GLN A 437 4.65 -0.83 16.54
CA GLN A 437 3.22 -1.09 16.30
C GLN A 437 2.30 -0.43 17.33
N GLU A 438 2.66 -0.48 18.61
CA GLU A 438 1.85 0.05 19.71
C GLU A 438 1.94 1.58 19.81
N LEU A 439 3.06 2.15 19.40
CA LEU A 439 3.31 3.60 19.36
C LEU A 439 3.31 4.09 17.92
N SER A 440 2.72 5.26 17.68
CA SER A 440 2.98 6.02 16.47
C SER A 440 4.39 6.63 16.50
N LEU A 441 4.89 7.12 15.36
CA LEU A 441 6.15 7.86 15.34
C LEU A 441 6.06 9.12 16.22
N VAL A 442 4.92 9.82 16.21
CA VAL A 442 4.66 11.00 17.06
C VAL A 442 4.73 10.62 18.54
N ASP A 443 4.21 9.47 18.95
CA ASP A 443 4.32 9.02 20.34
C ASP A 443 5.77 8.68 20.72
N CYS A 444 6.53 8.06 19.82
CA CYS A 444 7.95 7.83 20.02
C CYS A 444 8.74 9.14 20.14
N ILE A 445 8.43 10.13 19.31
CA ILE A 445 9.01 11.48 19.41
C ILE A 445 8.67 12.05 20.79
N ASN A 446 7.40 12.14 21.15
CA ASN A 446 6.96 12.71 22.43
C ASN A 446 7.58 12.02 23.66
N ALA A 447 7.91 10.73 23.56
CA ALA A 447 8.50 9.93 24.63
C ALA A 447 10.03 9.99 24.74
N ALA A 448 10.73 10.68 23.83
CA ALA A 448 12.20 10.75 23.81
C ALA A 448 12.71 12.18 24.07
N ASP A 449 13.87 12.32 24.71
CA ASP A 449 14.54 13.61 24.93
C ASP A 449 15.40 14.00 23.72
N VAL A 450 16.07 13.03 23.11
CA VAL A 450 16.95 13.21 21.96
C VAL A 450 16.74 12.07 20.96
N ALA A 451 17.22 12.25 19.73
CA ALA A 451 17.13 11.20 18.71
C ALA A 451 18.44 10.98 17.95
N VAL A 452 18.59 9.76 17.46
CA VAL A 452 19.53 9.39 16.40
C VAL A 452 18.71 8.82 15.25
N SER A 453 18.88 9.39 14.05
CA SER A 453 18.22 8.90 12.84
C SER A 453 19.16 9.04 11.64
N ASP A 454 18.69 8.62 10.48
CA ASP A 454 19.42 8.75 9.22
C ASP A 454 18.73 9.79 8.32
N ILE A 455 19.08 9.78 7.03
CA ILE A 455 18.36 10.51 5.98
C ILE A 455 16.94 9.95 5.85
N SER A 456 16.01 10.52 6.61
CA SER A 456 14.64 10.02 6.76
C SER A 456 13.62 11.13 7.02
N GLY A 457 12.34 10.82 6.75
CA GLY A 457 11.25 11.71 7.16
C GLY A 457 11.16 11.88 8.69
N ALA A 458 11.62 10.89 9.47
CA ALA A 458 11.62 10.97 10.93
C ALA A 458 12.58 12.05 11.44
N ALA A 459 13.72 12.28 10.76
CA ALA A 459 14.63 13.37 11.09
C ALA A 459 13.96 14.74 10.89
N SER A 460 13.28 14.93 9.75
CA SER A 460 12.48 16.14 9.54
C SER A 460 11.28 16.25 10.49
N ASP A 461 10.67 15.13 10.93
CA ASP A 461 9.53 15.16 11.87
C ASP A 461 10.02 15.60 13.26
N TRP A 462 11.20 15.14 13.64
CA TRP A 462 11.83 15.45 14.91
C TRP A 462 12.07 16.95 15.12
N LEU A 463 12.43 17.68 14.04
CA LEU A 463 12.63 19.13 14.08
C LEU A 463 11.47 19.88 14.74
N TYR A 464 10.23 19.40 14.58
CA TYR A 464 9.06 20.04 15.18
C TYR A 464 9.10 20.05 16.71
N SER A 465 9.72 19.03 17.32
CA SER A 465 9.89 18.97 18.78
C SER A 465 10.84 20.03 19.32
N GLY A 466 11.75 20.57 18.49
CA GLY A 466 12.78 21.52 18.89
C GLY A 466 13.95 20.92 19.68
N ARG A 467 13.92 19.62 19.99
CA ARG A 467 14.92 18.94 20.81
C ARG A 467 16.14 18.47 20.01
N PRO A 468 17.32 18.31 20.64
CA PRO A 468 18.53 17.89 19.94
C PRO A 468 18.41 16.50 19.30
N PHE A 469 19.06 16.32 18.16
CA PHE A 469 19.17 15.04 17.47
C PHE A 469 20.42 14.95 16.62
N ALA A 470 20.83 13.72 16.32
CA ALA A 470 21.91 13.40 15.42
C ALA A 470 21.41 12.73 14.15
N MET A 471 22.10 13.01 13.06
CA MET A 471 21.95 12.33 11.77
C MET A 471 23.22 11.56 11.44
N THR A 472 23.06 10.33 10.96
CA THR A 472 24.18 9.45 10.59
C THR A 472 24.66 9.72 9.15
N ASP A 473 25.97 9.61 8.93
CA ASP A 473 26.60 9.60 7.62
C ASP A 473 27.17 8.21 7.28
N PRO A 474 26.32 7.20 7.03
CA PRO A 474 26.80 5.84 6.75
C PRO A 474 27.54 5.76 5.41
N LYS A 475 27.40 6.76 4.53
CA LYS A 475 28.03 6.78 3.20
C LYS A 475 29.33 7.58 3.16
N GLY A 476 29.69 8.28 4.24
CA GLY A 476 30.92 9.05 4.33
C GLY A 476 30.98 10.27 3.41
N LEU A 477 29.85 10.95 3.21
CA LEU A 477 29.79 12.21 2.44
C LEU A 477 30.53 13.36 3.14
N ARG A 478 30.58 13.36 4.48
CA ARG A 478 31.31 14.33 5.30
C ARG A 478 30.98 15.78 4.95
N GLU A 479 31.89 16.49 4.30
CA GLU A 479 31.77 17.92 3.96
C GLU A 479 30.61 18.17 2.99
N ASP A 480 30.31 17.21 2.11
CA ASP A 480 29.23 17.32 1.12
C ASP A 480 27.85 17.00 1.73
N TYR A 481 27.79 16.50 2.97
CA TYR A 481 26.55 16.01 3.59
C TYR A 481 25.50 17.12 3.74
N LEU A 482 25.92 18.31 4.17
CA LEU A 482 25.01 19.43 4.40
C LEU A 482 24.41 19.98 3.10
N GLU A 483 25.15 19.94 2.00
CA GLU A 483 24.68 20.40 0.71
C GLU A 483 23.59 19.46 0.15
N GLU A 484 23.81 18.15 0.26
CA GLU A 484 22.84 17.15 -0.20
C GLU A 484 21.64 17.01 0.78
N PHE A 485 21.87 17.16 2.09
CA PHE A 485 20.86 16.98 3.13
C PHE A 485 20.77 18.18 4.09
N PRO A 486 20.17 19.32 3.67
CA PRO A 486 20.14 20.54 4.47
C PRO A 486 19.41 20.42 5.81
N VAL A 487 18.57 19.39 6.00
CA VAL A 487 17.95 19.08 7.29
C VAL A 487 19.00 18.92 8.41
N ALA A 488 20.21 18.51 8.06
CA ALA A 488 21.32 18.30 8.98
C ALA A 488 21.89 19.59 9.56
N GLU A 489 21.53 20.77 9.04
CA GLU A 489 21.87 22.06 9.66
C GLU A 489 21.39 22.16 11.11
N GLY A 490 20.21 21.59 11.38
CA GLY A 490 19.60 21.50 12.71
C GLY A 490 20.05 20.29 13.55
N ALA A 491 20.88 19.41 12.99
CA ALA A 491 21.31 18.17 13.61
C ALA A 491 22.81 18.18 13.97
N TYR A 492 23.22 17.21 14.77
CA TYR A 492 24.61 16.82 14.93
C TYR A 492 24.96 15.72 13.94
N LEU A 493 26.11 15.81 13.28
CA LEU A 493 26.53 14.80 12.32
C LEU A 493 27.32 13.70 13.03
N LEU A 494 26.82 12.47 12.93
CA LEU A 494 27.52 11.27 13.38
C LEU A 494 28.35 10.71 12.22
N GLU A 495 29.66 10.66 12.41
CA GLU A 495 30.62 10.19 11.41
C GLU A 495 30.47 8.69 11.13
N PRO A 496 30.93 8.21 9.96
CA PRO A 496 30.90 6.78 9.61
C PRO A 496 31.45 5.89 10.72
N GLY A 497 30.72 4.83 11.05
CA GLY A 497 31.07 3.90 12.13
C GLY A 497 30.80 4.43 13.53
N ALA A 498 30.06 5.53 13.66
CA ALA A 498 29.81 6.25 14.91
C ALA A 498 31.10 6.69 15.64
N ALA A 499 32.14 7.06 14.88
CA ALA A 499 33.49 7.33 15.40
C ALA A 499 33.54 8.48 16.43
N ASN A 500 32.67 9.47 16.29
CA ASN A 500 32.58 10.66 17.14
C ASN A 500 31.38 10.63 18.11
N ILE A 501 30.80 9.45 18.38
CA ILE A 501 29.56 9.30 19.16
C ILE A 501 29.58 9.96 20.54
N GLU A 502 30.70 9.90 21.26
CA GLU A 502 30.79 10.49 22.60
C GLU A 502 30.62 12.01 22.56
N ALA A 503 31.29 12.69 21.62
CA ALA A 503 31.18 14.14 21.44
C ALA A 503 29.77 14.54 20.99
N VAL A 504 29.15 13.73 20.12
CA VAL A 504 27.78 13.94 19.66
C VAL A 504 26.77 13.76 20.81
N LEU A 505 26.97 12.78 21.69
CA LEU A 505 26.13 12.58 22.87
C LEU A 505 26.28 13.71 23.90
N ASP A 506 27.48 14.27 24.08
CA ASP A 506 27.69 15.44 24.95
C ASP A 506 26.91 16.66 24.45
N GLU A 507 26.96 16.89 23.15
CA GLU A 507 26.17 17.93 22.51
C GLU A 507 24.66 17.69 22.69
N MET A 508 24.17 16.47 22.47
CA MET A 508 22.73 16.20 22.56
C MET A 508 22.20 16.17 24.00
N LEU A 509 22.94 15.63 24.96
CA LEU A 509 22.45 15.38 26.32
C LEU A 509 22.83 16.47 27.33
N VAL A 510 23.82 17.32 27.01
CA VAL A 510 24.38 18.29 27.97
C VAL A 510 24.36 19.72 27.45
N THR A 511 24.83 19.99 26.23
CA THR A 511 25.17 21.36 25.80
C THR A 511 24.16 22.00 24.83
N ASP A 512 23.74 21.27 23.81
CA ASP A 512 22.84 21.69 22.74
C ASP A 512 23.22 23.00 22.02
N SER A 513 24.47 23.10 21.54
CA SER A 513 24.95 24.26 20.78
C SER A 513 24.17 24.54 19.48
N LYS A 514 23.40 23.57 18.96
CA LYS A 514 22.62 23.68 17.72
C LYS A 514 21.19 24.22 17.92
N ALA A 515 20.75 24.51 19.14
CA ALA A 515 19.37 24.93 19.43
C ALA A 515 18.83 26.04 18.50
N VAL A 516 19.57 27.14 18.34
CA VAL A 516 19.15 28.28 17.50
C VAL A 516 19.08 27.88 16.02
N ARG A 517 20.07 27.13 15.51
CA ARG A 517 20.08 26.65 14.13
C ARG A 517 18.94 25.66 13.87
N ARG A 518 18.63 24.81 14.85
CA ARG A 518 17.56 23.83 14.75
C ARG A 518 16.18 24.49 14.68
N GLN A 519 15.96 25.58 15.42
CA GLN A 519 14.73 26.36 15.29
C GLN A 519 14.57 26.97 13.89
N ALA A 520 15.64 27.59 13.35
CA ALA A 520 15.60 28.11 11.98
C ALA A 520 15.38 27.00 10.93
N THR A 521 15.99 25.83 11.14
CA THR A 521 15.82 24.66 10.27
C THR A 521 14.39 24.13 10.33
N ARG A 522 13.78 24.08 11.53
CA ARG A 522 12.36 23.72 11.72
C ARG A 522 11.45 24.63 10.91
N GLU A 523 11.59 25.95 11.06
CA GLU A 523 10.75 26.92 10.34
C GLU A 523 10.91 26.80 8.83
N TYR A 524 12.15 26.61 8.35
CA TYR A 524 12.45 26.41 6.94
C TYR A 524 11.80 25.13 6.36
N TYR A 525 11.83 24.01 7.10
CA TYR A 525 11.27 22.73 6.64
C TYR A 525 9.76 22.59 6.85
N LEU A 526 9.21 23.13 7.93
CA LEU A 526 7.87 22.79 8.42
C LEU A 526 6.94 24.00 8.55
N GLY A 527 7.45 25.20 8.27
CA GLY A 527 6.73 26.46 8.44
C GLY A 527 6.66 26.93 9.89
N ASP A 528 6.15 28.14 10.06
CA ASP A 528 5.94 28.76 11.38
C ASP A 528 4.48 28.62 11.84
N HIS A 529 4.10 27.40 12.16
CA HIS A 529 2.78 27.07 12.69
C HIS A 529 2.91 26.36 14.04
N ALA A 530 1.95 26.55 14.95
CA ALA A 530 1.88 25.69 16.14
C ALA A 530 1.36 24.30 15.74
N PRO A 531 1.71 23.21 16.45
CA PRO A 531 1.21 21.87 16.12
C PRO A 531 -0.32 21.81 15.99
N GLY A 532 -1.04 22.50 16.90
CA GLY A 532 -2.50 22.54 16.90
C GLY A 532 -3.13 23.19 15.65
N ASP A 533 -2.38 24.03 14.93
CA ASP A 533 -2.89 24.78 13.77
C ASP A 533 -2.64 24.03 12.45
N LEU A 534 -1.74 23.03 12.44
CA LEU A 534 -1.31 22.32 11.23
C LEU A 534 -2.46 21.70 10.45
N PHE A 535 -3.49 21.20 11.15
CA PHE A 535 -4.67 20.65 10.49
C PHE A 535 -5.43 21.72 9.72
N GLU A 536 -5.68 22.89 10.32
CA GLU A 536 -6.45 23.95 9.65
C GLU A 536 -5.69 24.56 8.47
N VAL A 537 -4.35 24.64 8.55
CA VAL A 537 -3.50 25.02 7.41
C VAL A 537 -3.71 24.05 6.24
N PHE A 538 -3.64 22.75 6.50
CA PHE A 538 -3.89 21.73 5.48
C PHE A 538 -5.33 21.76 4.96
N ALA A 539 -6.32 21.81 5.85
CA ALA A 539 -7.74 21.79 5.50
C ALA A 539 -8.13 23.03 4.67
N GLY A 540 -7.59 24.21 5.01
CA GLY A 540 -7.72 25.43 4.23
C GLY A 540 -7.17 25.27 2.82
N ALA A 541 -5.92 24.78 2.70
CA ALA A 541 -5.29 24.54 1.40
C ALA A 541 -6.06 23.53 0.53
N VAL A 542 -6.65 22.48 1.15
CA VAL A 542 -7.49 21.53 0.43
C VAL A 542 -8.81 22.18 -0.03
N ARG A 543 -9.50 22.93 0.83
CA ARG A 543 -10.74 23.64 0.49
C ARG A 543 -10.56 24.63 -0.67
N GLU A 544 -9.42 25.33 -0.70
CA GLU A 544 -9.05 26.22 -1.81
C GLU A 544 -9.07 25.51 -3.17
N THR A 545 -8.69 24.23 -3.23
CA THR A 545 -8.60 23.48 -4.50
C THR A 545 -9.94 23.24 -5.19
N TYR A 546 -11.06 23.32 -4.46
CA TYR A 546 -12.39 23.07 -5.00
C TYR A 546 -13.40 24.19 -4.70
N ALA A 547 -12.97 25.29 -4.09
CA ALA A 547 -13.84 26.44 -3.82
C ALA A 547 -14.40 27.06 -5.12
N GLU A 548 -13.56 27.20 -6.13
CA GLU A 548 -13.91 27.77 -7.44
C GLU A 548 -13.86 26.73 -8.56
N PRO A 549 -14.61 26.92 -9.66
CA PRO A 549 -14.45 26.12 -10.87
C PRO A 549 -13.01 26.20 -11.40
N VAL A 550 -12.44 25.06 -11.78
CA VAL A 550 -11.06 24.98 -12.27
C VAL A 550 -10.90 25.78 -13.56
N ARG A 551 -9.99 26.75 -13.55
CA ARG A 551 -9.53 27.47 -14.75
C ARG A 551 -8.02 27.32 -14.84
N LYS A 552 -7.55 26.54 -15.81
CA LYS A 552 -6.12 26.42 -16.11
C LYS A 552 -5.75 27.55 -17.07
N GLU A 553 -5.45 28.71 -16.52
CA GLU A 553 -4.88 29.79 -17.33
C GLU A 553 -3.46 29.38 -17.72
N VAL A 554 -3.18 29.35 -19.02
CA VAL A 554 -1.81 29.29 -19.51
C VAL A 554 -1.20 30.64 -19.17
N ALA A 555 -0.50 30.73 -18.03
CA ALA A 555 0.38 31.85 -17.79
C ALA A 555 1.28 31.96 -19.02
N ALA A 556 1.15 33.07 -19.76
CA ALA A 556 1.91 33.29 -20.97
C ALA A 556 3.39 33.10 -20.63
N LEU A 557 4.04 32.13 -21.27
CA LEU A 557 5.48 31.96 -21.25
C LEU A 557 6.09 33.19 -21.94
N VAL A 558 6.16 34.31 -21.23
CA VAL A 558 6.98 35.47 -21.58
C VAL A 558 8.30 35.27 -20.84
N GLY A 559 9.15 34.41 -21.40
CA GLY A 559 10.50 34.16 -20.92
C GLY A 559 11.33 33.64 -22.09
N GLU A 560 12.44 34.32 -22.36
CA GLU A 560 13.33 34.11 -23.50
C GLU A 560 13.74 32.64 -23.70
N PRO A 561 14.03 32.20 -24.95
CA PRO A 561 14.49 30.85 -25.22
C PRO A 561 15.76 30.54 -24.42
N VAL A 562 15.70 29.48 -23.62
CA VAL A 562 16.86 28.88 -22.97
C VAL A 562 17.86 28.50 -24.07
N GLN A 563 18.95 29.27 -24.19
CA GLN A 563 20.09 28.85 -25.00
C GLN A 563 20.75 27.67 -24.28
N ALA A 564 20.66 26.49 -24.91
CA ALA A 564 21.42 25.33 -24.50
C ALA A 564 22.91 25.63 -24.63
N ALA A 565 23.66 25.49 -23.53
CA ALA A 565 25.12 25.46 -23.49
C ALA A 565 25.60 24.02 -23.25
#